data_AF-A0A7J0FXT7-F1
#
_entry.id   AF-A0A7J0FXT7-F1
#
_cell.length_a   1.000
_cell.length_b   1.000
_cell.length_c   1.000
_cell.angle_alpha   90.00
_cell.angle_beta   90.00
_cell.angle_gamma   90.00
#
_symmetry.space_group_name_H-M   'P 1'
#
loop_
_entity.id
_entity.type
_entity.pdbx_description
1 polymer ?
#
loop_
_entity_poly.entity_id
_entity_poly.type
_entity_poly.pdbx_seq_one_letter_code
_entity_poly.pdbx_strand_id
1 'polypeptide(L)'
;MILSCAGSDPDKDRKECTEQLVGLATCLPYVGGNAKAPTPDCCSGLKQVLKTSKKCLCVIIRDRNDPELGLTINVTLALGLPSVCNAPANVSQCPGMSSDL
;
A
#
# COMPACT_ATOMS: atom_id res chain seq x y z
N MET A 1 35.42 13.45 0.95
CA MET A 1 35.03 12.54 2.04
C MET A 1 33.82 13.14 2.71
N ILE A 2 32.63 12.55 2.59
CA ILE A 2 31.84 12.08 3.75
C ILE A 2 30.54 11.38 3.28
N LEU A 3 30.43 10.13 3.75
CA LEU A 3 29.25 9.27 3.96
C LEU A 3 28.40 8.80 2.75
N SER A 4 28.70 7.58 2.33
CA SER A 4 27.71 6.61 1.86
C SER A 4 26.58 6.46 2.88
N CYS A 5 25.34 6.65 2.44
CA CYS A 5 24.22 5.79 2.80
C CYS A 5 23.45 5.58 1.49
N ALA A 6 23.08 4.34 1.19
CA ALA A 6 22.07 4.04 0.19
C ALA A 6 20.76 4.70 0.63
N GLY A 7 20.59 5.97 0.28
CA GLY A 7 19.38 6.73 0.49
C GLY A 7 18.32 6.14 -0.42
N SER A 8 17.36 5.45 0.17
CA SER A 8 16.13 5.12 -0.54
C SER A 8 15.42 6.46 -0.75
N ASP A 9 15.64 7.10 -1.91
CA ASP A 9 14.95 8.34 -2.27
C ASP A 9 13.44 8.06 -2.16
N PRO A 10 12.73 8.66 -1.18
CA PRO A 10 11.32 8.34 -0.96
C PRO A 10 10.48 8.70 -2.19
N ASP A 11 10.93 9.68 -2.98
CA ASP A 11 10.33 10.09 -4.24
C ASP A 11 10.52 9.04 -5.36
N LYS A 12 11.70 8.41 -5.43
CA LYS A 12 11.97 7.32 -6.38
C LYS A 12 11.23 6.05 -6.00
N ASP A 13 11.24 5.72 -4.71
CA ASP A 13 10.47 4.61 -4.17
C ASP A 13 8.99 4.81 -4.44
N ARG A 14 8.45 6.00 -4.19
CA ARG A 14 7.07 6.34 -4.51
C ARG A 14 6.77 6.13 -5.99
N LYS A 15 7.62 6.61 -6.90
CA LYS A 15 7.42 6.40 -8.35
C LYS A 15 7.44 4.92 -8.76
N GLU A 16 8.45 4.17 -8.32
CA GLU A 16 8.56 2.73 -8.58
C GLU A 16 7.34 1.97 -8.04
N CYS A 17 6.87 2.39 -6.88
CA CYS A 17 5.71 1.83 -6.22
C CYS A 17 4.40 2.20 -6.94
N THR A 18 4.23 3.44 -7.40
CA THR A 18 3.04 3.86 -8.15
C THR A 18 2.78 2.97 -9.37
N GLU A 19 3.84 2.62 -10.12
CA GLU A 19 3.70 1.73 -11.28
C GLU A 19 3.26 0.31 -10.88
N GLN A 20 3.80 -0.22 -9.78
CA GLN A 20 3.43 -1.54 -9.27
C GLN A 20 2.04 -1.57 -8.61
N LEU A 21 1.55 -0.42 -8.16
CA LEU A 21 0.31 -0.28 -7.38
C LEU A 21 -0.84 0.24 -8.24
N VAL A 22 -0.64 0.46 -9.54
CA VAL A 22 -1.71 0.75 -10.51
C VAL A 22 -2.85 -0.27 -10.40
N GLY A 23 -2.53 -1.55 -10.21
CA GLY A 23 -3.55 -2.59 -9.99
C GLY A 23 -4.37 -2.39 -8.72
N LEU A 24 -3.80 -1.75 -7.69
CA LEU A 24 -4.50 -1.41 -6.45
C LEU A 24 -5.39 -0.17 -6.56
N ALA A 25 -5.26 0.64 -7.61
CA ALA A 25 -6.17 1.77 -7.84
C ALA A 25 -7.63 1.28 -7.92
N THR A 26 -7.83 0.06 -8.44
CA THR A 26 -9.15 -0.59 -8.50
C THR A 26 -9.70 -1.00 -7.12
N CYS A 27 -8.85 -1.04 -6.09
CA CYS A 27 -9.26 -1.28 -4.70
C CYS A 27 -9.80 -0.04 -4.00
N LEU A 28 -9.43 1.17 -4.46
CA LEU A 28 -9.80 2.45 -3.86
C LEU A 28 -11.30 2.60 -3.55
N PRO A 29 -12.24 2.27 -4.44
CA PRO A 29 -13.66 2.38 -4.11
C PRO A 29 -14.08 1.45 -2.95
N TYR A 30 -13.51 0.26 -2.83
CA TYR A 30 -13.79 -0.64 -1.70
C TYR A 30 -13.14 -0.13 -0.41
N VAL A 31 -11.84 0.15 -0.43
CA VAL A 31 -11.15 0.61 0.78
C VAL A 31 -11.61 2.01 1.21
N GLY A 32 -12.17 2.82 0.32
CA GLY A 32 -12.82 4.10 0.64
C GLY A 32 -14.27 3.97 1.11
N GLY A 33 -14.85 2.76 1.13
CA GLY A 33 -16.23 2.53 1.57
C GLY A 33 -17.31 2.87 0.53
N ASN A 34 -16.92 3.21 -0.70
CA ASN A 34 -17.83 3.48 -1.80
C ASN A 34 -18.34 2.20 -2.47
N ALA A 35 -17.65 1.06 -2.29
CA ALA A 35 -18.06 -0.24 -2.80
C ALA A 35 -18.18 -1.27 -1.66
N LYS A 36 -19.17 -2.16 -1.78
CA LYS A 36 -19.43 -3.24 -0.80
C LYS A 36 -18.46 -4.42 -0.94
N ALA A 37 -17.82 -4.58 -2.10
CA ALA A 37 -16.87 -5.66 -2.38
C ALA A 37 -15.74 -5.16 -3.30
N PRO A 38 -14.52 -5.72 -3.19
CA PRO A 38 -13.43 -5.42 -4.11
C PRO A 38 -13.65 -6.09 -5.47
N THR A 39 -13.07 -5.51 -6.52
CA THR A 39 -13.06 -6.12 -7.85
C THR A 39 -12.08 -7.30 -7.94
N PRO A 40 -12.26 -8.23 -8.89
CA PRO A 40 -11.29 -9.30 -9.14
C PRO A 40 -9.88 -8.77 -9.48
N ASP A 41 -9.81 -7.66 -10.22
CA ASP A 41 -8.56 -6.97 -10.56
C ASP A 41 -7.85 -6.43 -9.32
N CYS A 42 -8.60 -5.85 -8.38
CA CYS A 42 -8.06 -5.40 -7.10
C CYS A 42 -7.36 -6.54 -6.35
N CYS A 43 -8.03 -7.70 -6.23
CA CYS A 43 -7.45 -8.84 -5.53
C CYS A 43 -6.26 -9.45 -6.27
N SER A 44 -6.27 -9.47 -7.61
CA SER A 44 -5.16 -9.92 -8.42
C SER A 44 -3.94 -8.99 -8.27
N GLY A 45 -4.16 -7.68 -8.34
CA GLY A 45 -3.15 -6.66 -8.12
C GLY A 45 -2.54 -6.75 -6.72
N LEU A 46 -3.37 -6.92 -5.68
CA LEU A 46 -2.90 -7.09 -4.31
C LEU A 46 -2.00 -8.31 -4.15
N LYS A 47 -2.40 -9.46 -4.70
CA LYS A 47 -1.58 -10.68 -4.66
C LYS A 47 -0.25 -10.48 -5.37
N GLN A 48 -0.25 -9.77 -6.50
CA GLN A 48 0.96 -9.49 -7.25
C GLN A 48 1.91 -8.57 -6.48
N VAL A 49 1.41 -7.48 -5.90
CA VAL A 49 2.22 -6.56 -5.08
C VAL A 49 2.80 -7.27 -3.85
N LEU A 50 2.00 -8.10 -3.17
CA LEU A 50 2.48 -8.87 -2.02
C LEU A 50 3.60 -9.85 -2.37
N LYS A 51 3.61 -10.35 -3.61
CA LYS A 51 4.68 -11.23 -4.13
C LYS A 51 5.90 -10.46 -4.63
N THR A 52 5.68 -9.35 -5.33
CA THR A 52 6.72 -8.62 -6.04
C THR A 52 7.44 -7.61 -5.14
N SER A 53 6.68 -6.78 -4.41
CA SER A 53 7.24 -5.64 -3.67
C SER A 53 6.47 -5.35 -2.39
N LYS A 54 6.83 -6.06 -1.31
CA LYS A 54 6.38 -5.72 0.05
C LYS A 54 6.75 -4.29 0.45
N LYS A 55 7.91 -3.79 -0.02
CA LYS A 55 8.35 -2.40 0.18
C LYS A 55 7.28 -1.40 -0.25
N CYS A 56 6.70 -1.60 -1.43
CA CYS A 56 5.70 -0.70 -2.00
C CYS A 56 4.36 -0.71 -1.27
N LEU A 57 3.98 -1.87 -0.74
CA LEU A 57 2.83 -1.97 0.16
C LEU A 57 3.03 -1.09 1.41
N CYS A 58 4.24 -1.12 1.99
CA CYS A 58 4.57 -0.35 3.18
C CYS A 58 4.62 1.16 2.94
N VAL A 59 5.11 1.60 1.78
CA VAL A 59 5.12 3.02 1.38
C VAL A 59 3.69 3.58 1.38
N ILE A 60 2.74 2.91 0.72
CA ILE A 60 1.34 3.38 0.71
C ILE A 60 0.66 3.30 2.08
N ILE A 61 0.99 2.30 2.90
CA ILE A 61 0.43 2.21 4.25
C ILE A 61 0.92 3.35 5.13
N ARG A 62 2.17 3.79 4.95
CA ARG A 62 2.73 4.97 5.62
C ARG A 62 2.08 6.25 5.10
N ASP A 63 1.98 6.37 3.78
CA ASP A 63 1.48 7.57 3.11
C ASP A 63 -0.07 7.62 3.08
N ARG A 64 -0.78 6.67 3.71
CA ARG A 64 -2.26 6.60 3.70
C ARG A 64 -2.96 7.85 4.25
N ASN A 65 -2.27 8.59 5.11
CA ASN A 65 -2.75 9.83 5.73
C ASN A 65 -2.22 11.07 5.00
N ASP A 66 -1.50 10.88 3.91
CA ASP A 66 -0.92 11.95 3.14
C ASP A 66 -2.03 12.73 2.41
N PRO A 67 -2.19 14.03 2.71
CA PRO A 67 -3.23 14.84 2.09
C PRO A 67 -2.96 15.10 0.60
N GLU A 68 -1.72 14.98 0.11
CA GLU A 68 -1.38 15.15 -1.31
C GLU A 68 -1.89 13.97 -2.16
N LEU A 69 -2.03 12.78 -1.57
CA LEU A 69 -2.66 11.64 -2.25
C LEU A 69 -4.15 11.86 -2.50
N GLY A 70 -4.83 12.69 -1.70
CA GLY A 70 -6.27 12.95 -1.85
C GLY A 70 -7.16 11.71 -1.69
N LEU A 71 -6.63 10.64 -1.06
CA LEU A 71 -7.33 9.38 -0.89
C LEU A 71 -8.01 9.31 0.48
N THR A 72 -9.30 9.00 0.48
CA THR A 72 -10.01 8.65 1.71
C THR A 72 -9.97 7.13 1.88
N ILE A 73 -9.16 6.64 2.82
CA ILE A 73 -9.02 5.21 3.12
C ILE A 73 -9.76 4.90 4.43
N ASN A 74 -10.75 4.02 4.37
CA ASN A 74 -11.33 3.38 5.54
C ASN A 74 -10.40 2.25 6.01
N VAL A 75 -9.68 2.51 7.10
CA VAL A 75 -8.69 1.58 7.67
C VAL A 75 -9.29 0.21 7.96
N THR A 76 -10.56 0.14 8.40
CA THR A 76 -11.23 -1.13 8.68
C THR A 76 -11.38 -1.99 7.42
N LEU A 77 -11.80 -1.39 6.32
CA LEU A 77 -11.94 -2.09 5.03
C LEU A 77 -10.56 -2.44 4.44
N ALA A 78 -9.58 -1.54 4.58
CA ALA A 78 -8.21 -1.80 4.16
C ALA A 78 -7.57 -2.97 4.92
N LEU A 79 -7.80 -3.09 6.23
CA LEU A 79 -7.32 -4.22 7.04
C LEU A 79 -8.06 -5.54 6.73
N GLY A 80 -9.32 -5.46 6.31
CA GLY A 80 -10.10 -6.63 5.87
C GLY A 80 -9.84 -7.08 4.43
N LEU A 81 -9.33 -6.19 3.57
CA LEU A 81 -9.07 -6.46 2.15
C LEU A 81 -8.20 -7.72 1.91
N PRO A 82 -7.08 -7.94 2.63
CA PRO A 82 -6.26 -9.16 2.50
C PRO A 82 -7.07 -10.44 2.74
N SER A 83 -7.97 -10.44 3.72
CA SER A 83 -8.83 -11.59 4.03
C SER A 83 -9.88 -11.81 2.94
N VAL A 84 -10.53 -10.75 2.46
CA VAL A 84 -11.55 -10.85 1.39
C VAL A 84 -10.93 -11.33 0.08
N CYS A 85 -9.72 -10.88 -0.23
CA CYS A 85 -8.99 -11.32 -1.43
C CYS A 85 -8.29 -12.68 -1.28
N ASN A 86 -8.38 -13.31 -0.11
CA ASN A 86 -7.66 -14.54 0.24
C ASN A 86 -6.15 -14.42 -0.05
N ALA A 87 -5.58 -13.30 0.38
CA ALA A 87 -4.22 -12.86 0.12
C ALA A 87 -3.61 -12.31 1.43
N PRO A 88 -3.26 -13.18 2.39
CA PRO A 88 -2.79 -12.74 3.70
C PRO A 88 -1.55 -11.84 3.56
N ALA A 89 -1.69 -10.60 4.03
CA ALA A 89 -0.64 -9.60 4.05
C ALA A 89 -0.19 -9.38 5.49
N ASN A 90 1.10 -9.55 5.76
CA ASN A 90 1.65 -9.23 7.07
C ASN A 90 2.16 -7.78 7.08
N VAL A 91 1.22 -6.85 7.25
CA VAL A 91 1.52 -5.41 7.25
C VAL A 91 2.33 -4.97 8.47
N SER A 92 2.35 -5.77 9.55
CA SER A 92 3.14 -5.52 10.76
C SER A 92 4.66 -5.54 10.53
N GLN A 93 5.12 -6.07 9.39
CA GLN A 93 6.54 -6.11 9.02
C GLN A 93 7.00 -4.85 8.28
N CYS A 94 6.13 -3.86 8.09
CA CYS A 94 6.49 -2.64 7.40
C CYS A 94 7.44 -1.78 8.23
N PRO A 95 8.67 -1.51 7.73
CA PRO A 95 9.63 -0.66 8.43
C PRO A 95 9.06 0.77 8.48
N GLY A 96 8.67 1.23 9.67
CA GLY A 96 8.09 2.57 9.86
C GLY A 96 6.79 2.62 10.67
N MET A 97 6.16 1.47 11.00
CA MET A 97 5.03 1.45 11.94
C MET A 97 5.46 1.62 13.42
N SER A 98 6.77 1.75 13.68
CA SER A 98 7.36 1.87 15.01
C SER A 98 7.70 3.31 15.44
N SER A 99 7.34 4.33 14.65
CA SER A 99 7.81 5.71 14.88
C SER A 99 6.71 6.75 15.19
N ASP A 100 5.47 6.32 15.41
CA ASP A 100 4.36 7.20 15.83
C ASP A 100 3.89 6.83 17.26
N LEU A 101 4.82 6.84 18.20
CA LEU A 101 4.53 7.07 19.63
C LEU A 101 5.25 8.34 20.08
#